data_AF-A0A9X8C408-F1
#
_entry.id   AF-A0A9X8C408-F1
#
_cell.length_a   1.000
_cell.length_b   1.000
_cell.length_c   1.000
_cell.angle_alpha   90.00
_cell.angle_beta   90.00
_cell.angle_gamma   90.00
#
_symmetry.space_group_name_H-M   'P 1'
#
loop_
_entity.id
_entity.type
_entity.pdbx_description
1 polymer ?
#
loop_
_entity_poly.entity_id
_entity_poly.type
_entity_poly.pdbx_seq_one_letter_code
_entity_poly.pdbx_strand_id
1 'polypeptide(L)'
;MTADASAIAGTFNIEVKELAQRHQISSEKIADLDAKIDMEETIKINNQDIVITKDTTYRQLINKINSGNYGVSAYSLGNKIFFSSSKMGEKGAIKLEDSGQFLEKMGFVKTDGTLNEIEKAKNSTYVINGVEEHGESNTIETLPGVKIQLDKSEVGKSVKFTVEDSNVKEANELIKKMVSNYNQAVSTVELFGGKNGALQGQNIMGDIRRIMNNIVTYSQDGNYLFSYGIQVTKEGTLQVDEAKLTNALKENPDAAKQFFFSADGLGKQIDTQFNKIFGDVGIIGERIKIIDDRVGKLDRKINDIDIQNKQKQDDIVKKYQKLESTLAALDSQLKTIKAMTKQKSDD
;
A
#
# COMPACT_ATOMS: atom_id res chain seq x y z
N MET A 1 11.08 3.81 20.08
CA MET A 1 10.50 2.52 20.50
C MET A 1 9.26 2.26 19.68
N THR A 2 8.98 1.01 19.34
CA THR A 2 7.77 0.59 18.62
C THR A 2 7.26 -0.71 19.24
N ALA A 3 5.94 -0.90 19.25
CA ALA A 3 5.30 -2.11 19.76
C ALA A 3 4.37 -2.71 18.70
N ASP A 4 4.26 -4.03 18.65
CA ASP A 4 3.33 -4.77 17.79
C ASP A 4 2.18 -5.40 18.60
N ALA A 5 1.30 -6.14 17.92
CA ALA A 5 0.10 -6.71 18.52
C ALA A 5 0.36 -7.82 19.57
N SER A 6 1.60 -8.29 19.71
CA SER A 6 2.00 -9.24 20.75
C SER A 6 2.57 -8.56 22.00
N ALA A 7 2.70 -7.22 21.97
CA ALA A 7 3.23 -6.46 23.08
C ALA A 7 2.31 -6.52 24.30
N ILE A 8 2.90 -6.76 25.47
CA ILE A 8 2.17 -6.80 26.73
C ILE A 8 2.04 -5.38 27.28
N ALA A 9 0.80 -4.96 27.53
CA ALA A 9 0.53 -3.68 28.16
C ALA A 9 1.18 -3.59 29.55
N GLY A 10 1.82 -2.47 29.84
CA GLY A 10 2.55 -2.31 31.09
C GLY A 10 3.47 -1.11 31.08
N THR A 11 3.96 -0.79 32.27
CA THR A 11 4.95 0.27 32.46
C THR A 11 6.28 -0.33 32.83
N PHE A 12 7.31 0.05 32.08
CA PHE A 12 8.66 -0.46 32.20
C PHE A 12 9.61 0.69 32.50
N ASN A 13 10.71 0.36 33.18
CA ASN A 13 11.81 1.27 33.39
C ASN A 13 13.07 0.68 32.78
N ILE A 14 13.73 1.44 31.90
CA ILE A 14 14.97 1.04 31.24
C ILE A 14 16.11 1.98 31.59
N GLU A 15 17.25 1.43 31.99
CA GLU A 15 18.53 2.12 32.10
C GLU A 15 19.49 1.55 31.06
N VAL A 16 20.16 2.42 30.29
CA VAL A 16 21.18 2.00 29.32
C VAL A 16 22.55 2.26 29.92
N LYS A 17 23.27 1.20 30.26
CA LYS A 17 24.61 1.29 30.84
C LYS A 17 25.66 1.51 29.76
N GLU A 18 25.56 0.77 28.66
CA GLU A 18 26.54 0.78 27.57
C GLU A 18 25.86 0.50 26.23
N LEU A 19 26.33 1.16 25.17
CA LEU A 19 25.89 0.90 23.79
C LEU A 19 26.76 -0.17 23.13
N ALA A 20 26.15 -0.93 22.22
CA ALA A 20 26.86 -1.84 21.35
C ALA A 20 27.77 -1.07 20.40
N GLN A 21 29.01 -1.54 20.25
CA GLN A 21 30.05 -0.93 19.40
C GLN A 21 30.42 -1.88 18.27
N ARG A 22 30.89 -1.31 17.15
CA ARG A 22 31.47 -2.05 16.03
C ARG A 22 32.97 -2.15 16.25
N HIS A 23 33.55 -3.33 16.05
CA HIS A 23 35.00 -3.49 16.08
C HIS A 23 35.62 -2.66 14.94
N GLN A 24 36.58 -1.81 15.26
CA GLN A 24 37.42 -1.10 14.30
C GLN A 24 38.90 -1.35 14.55
N ILE A 25 39.62 -1.66 13.48
CA ILE A 25 41.08 -1.90 13.48
C ILE A 25 41.71 -0.95 12.47
N SER A 26 42.89 -0.43 12.78
CA SER A 26 43.63 0.45 11.86
C SER A 26 44.98 -0.12 11.45
N SER A 27 45.47 0.30 10.29
CA SER A 27 46.83 0.07 9.85
C SER A 27 47.81 1.09 10.44
N GLU A 28 49.09 0.87 10.20
CA GLU A 28 50.11 1.92 10.22
C GLU A 28 49.96 2.88 9.03
N LYS A 29 50.76 3.95 9.02
CA LYS A 29 50.72 4.95 7.94
C LYS A 29 51.15 4.36 6.59
N ILE A 30 50.35 4.61 5.56
CA ILE A 30 50.57 4.26 4.16
C ILE A 30 50.72 5.57 3.37
N ALA A 31 51.91 5.77 2.78
CA ALA A 31 52.25 7.03 2.12
C ALA A 31 51.45 7.29 0.83
N ASP A 32 51.17 6.22 0.07
CA ASP A 32 50.46 6.28 -1.22
C ASP A 32 49.53 5.07 -1.35
N LEU A 33 48.23 5.31 -1.56
CA LEU A 33 47.22 4.25 -1.71
C LEU A 33 47.30 3.54 -3.07
N ASP A 34 47.92 4.17 -4.07
CA ASP A 34 48.11 3.61 -5.40
C ASP A 34 49.44 2.86 -5.54
N ALA A 35 50.30 2.93 -4.52
CA ALA A 35 51.49 2.09 -4.45
C ALA A 35 51.11 0.61 -4.33
N LYS A 36 51.95 -0.23 -4.94
CA LYS A 36 51.88 -1.68 -4.83
C LYS A 36 52.29 -2.11 -3.42
N ILE A 37 51.63 -3.13 -2.89
CA ILE A 37 51.98 -3.75 -1.61
C ILE A 37 53.35 -4.44 -1.69
N ASP A 38 53.75 -4.90 -2.88
CA ASP A 38 55.02 -5.62 -3.14
C ASP A 38 55.22 -6.85 -2.24
N MET A 39 54.12 -7.51 -1.87
CA MET A 39 54.10 -8.78 -1.16
C MET A 39 53.12 -9.74 -1.83
N GLU A 40 53.35 -11.04 -1.68
CA GLU A 40 52.46 -12.08 -2.15
C GLU A 40 52.12 -13.00 -1.00
N GLU A 41 50.84 -13.00 -0.61
CA GLU A 41 50.37 -13.68 0.60
C GLU A 41 48.86 -13.90 0.55
N THR A 42 48.34 -14.93 1.21
CA THR A 42 46.91 -15.07 1.48
C THR A 42 46.64 -14.75 2.95
N ILE A 43 45.84 -13.72 3.18
CA ILE A 43 45.34 -13.37 4.53
C ILE A 43 43.92 -13.89 4.71
N LYS A 44 43.47 -14.03 5.95
CA LYS A 44 42.09 -14.34 6.30
C LYS A 44 41.46 -13.16 7.03
N ILE A 45 40.25 -12.80 6.62
CA ILE A 45 39.36 -11.94 7.39
C ILE A 45 38.12 -12.75 7.73
N ASN A 46 37.82 -12.91 9.02
CA ASN A 46 36.68 -13.72 9.50
C ASN A 46 36.62 -15.11 8.84
N ASN A 47 37.76 -15.80 8.82
CA ASN A 47 37.98 -17.13 8.24
C ASN A 47 37.84 -17.22 6.70
N GLN A 48 37.73 -16.10 6.00
CA GLN A 48 37.68 -16.06 4.53
C GLN A 48 38.97 -15.52 3.93
N ASP A 49 39.46 -16.21 2.89
CA ASP A 49 40.74 -15.92 2.26
C ASP A 49 40.70 -14.68 1.36
N ILE A 50 41.76 -13.89 1.42
CA ILE A 50 42.05 -12.75 0.56
C ILE A 50 43.48 -12.92 0.04
N VAL A 51 43.57 -13.23 -1.25
CA VAL A 51 44.86 -13.30 -1.95
C VAL A 51 45.38 -11.89 -2.22
N ILE A 52 46.61 -11.63 -1.83
CA ILE A 52 47.39 -10.43 -2.15
C ILE A 52 48.52 -10.86 -3.08
N THR A 53 48.68 -10.14 -4.19
CA THR A 53 49.78 -10.36 -5.14
C THR A 53 50.71 -9.15 -5.13
N LYS A 54 51.93 -9.31 -5.66
CA LYS A 54 52.91 -8.19 -5.75
C LYS A 54 52.37 -6.97 -6.48
N ASP A 55 51.45 -7.17 -7.43
CA ASP A 55 50.83 -6.09 -8.20
C ASP A 55 49.60 -5.47 -7.52
N THR A 56 49.12 -6.05 -6.41
CA THR A 56 47.97 -5.52 -5.67
C THR A 56 48.34 -4.19 -5.03
N THR A 57 47.60 -3.13 -5.34
CA THR A 57 47.74 -1.83 -4.65
C THR A 57 46.92 -1.79 -3.36
N TYR A 58 47.25 -0.86 -2.46
CA TYR A 58 46.46 -0.66 -1.23
C TYR A 58 44.99 -0.33 -1.54
N ARG A 59 44.75 0.49 -2.57
CA ARG A 59 43.38 0.79 -3.05
C ARG A 59 42.67 -0.47 -3.56
N GLN A 60 43.37 -1.33 -4.29
CA GLN A 60 42.79 -2.60 -4.76
C GLN A 60 42.47 -3.54 -3.60
N LEU A 61 43.29 -3.59 -2.54
CA LEU A 61 42.98 -4.36 -1.34
C LEU A 61 41.70 -3.86 -0.66
N ILE A 62 41.56 -2.54 -0.46
CA ILE A 62 40.34 -1.94 0.10
C ILE A 62 39.12 -2.33 -0.75
N ASN A 63 39.22 -2.18 -2.08
CA ASN A 63 38.13 -2.52 -2.99
C ASN A 63 37.78 -4.01 -2.96
N LYS A 64 38.80 -4.88 -2.88
CA LYS A 64 38.63 -6.33 -2.81
C LYS A 64 37.90 -6.74 -1.54
N ILE A 65 38.24 -6.13 -0.41
CA ILE A 65 37.55 -6.33 0.87
C ILE A 65 36.09 -5.87 0.75
N ASN A 66 35.85 -4.65 0.27
CA ASN A 66 34.48 -4.10 0.16
C ASN A 66 33.59 -4.83 -0.86
N SER A 67 34.18 -5.49 -1.86
CA SER A 67 33.45 -6.26 -2.87
C SER A 67 33.22 -7.72 -2.46
N GLY A 68 33.86 -8.19 -1.39
CA GLY A 68 33.71 -9.58 -0.90
C GLY A 68 32.85 -9.68 0.36
N ASN A 69 32.59 -10.91 0.80
CA ASN A 69 31.70 -11.19 1.92
C ASN A 69 32.45 -11.43 3.24
N TYR A 70 33.43 -10.59 3.55
CA TYR A 70 34.30 -10.76 4.72
C TYR A 70 33.69 -10.27 6.04
N GLY A 71 32.46 -9.72 6.02
CA GLY A 71 31.82 -9.15 7.21
C GLY A 71 32.49 -7.87 7.73
N VAL A 72 33.30 -7.21 6.90
CA VAL A 72 33.97 -5.94 7.22
C VAL A 72 33.86 -4.96 6.06
N SER A 73 33.89 -3.67 6.36
CA SER A 73 34.09 -2.60 5.39
C SER A 73 35.47 -1.99 5.60
N ALA A 74 36.23 -1.82 4.53
CA ALA A 74 37.54 -1.20 4.52
C ALA A 74 37.46 0.23 3.97
N TYR A 75 38.19 1.17 4.55
CA TYR A 75 38.32 2.52 4.02
C TYR A 75 39.66 3.14 4.41
N SER A 76 40.04 4.23 3.74
CA SER A 76 41.24 4.98 4.08
C SER A 76 40.91 6.37 4.63
N LEU A 77 41.62 6.80 5.67
CA LEU A 77 41.54 8.16 6.22
C LEU A 77 42.90 8.56 6.78
N GLY A 78 43.39 9.77 6.48
CA GLY A 78 44.63 10.31 7.06
C GLY A 78 45.85 9.40 6.85
N ASN A 79 46.01 8.86 5.64
CA ASN A 79 47.09 7.91 5.28
C ASN A 79 47.07 6.61 6.08
N LYS A 80 45.92 6.17 6.61
CA LYS A 80 45.74 4.84 7.21
C LYS A 80 44.58 4.12 6.56
N ILE A 81 44.59 2.79 6.62
CA ILE A 81 43.46 1.94 6.29
C ILE A 81 42.78 1.51 7.59
N PHE A 82 41.45 1.47 7.57
CA PHE A 82 40.62 1.02 8.67
C PHE A 82 39.76 -0.14 8.18
N PHE A 83 39.63 -1.16 9.03
CA PHE A 83 38.62 -2.20 8.88
C PHE A 83 37.56 -2.00 9.95
N SER A 84 36.32 -1.89 9.53
CA SER A 84 35.15 -1.70 10.41
C SER A 84 34.20 -2.87 10.24
N SER A 85 33.79 -3.48 11.33
CA SER A 85 32.88 -4.63 11.28
C SER A 85 31.51 -4.25 10.74
N SER A 86 30.95 -5.11 9.88
CA SER A 86 29.58 -4.96 9.40
C SER A 86 28.53 -5.33 10.44
N LYS A 87 28.95 -5.85 11.61
CA LYS A 87 28.07 -6.10 12.78
C LYS A 87 28.53 -5.33 14.01
N MET A 88 27.57 -4.94 14.84
CA MET A 88 27.82 -4.49 16.22
C MET A 88 27.96 -5.71 17.14
N GLY A 89 28.34 -5.47 18.39
CA GLY A 89 28.39 -6.52 19.39
C GLY A 89 29.68 -7.33 19.32
N GLU A 90 29.90 -8.16 20.34
CA GLU A 90 31.07 -9.03 20.46
C GLU A 90 31.17 -10.04 19.31
N LYS A 91 30.02 -10.52 18.80
CA LYS A 91 29.97 -11.37 17.60
C LYS A 91 30.44 -10.67 16.32
N GLY A 92 30.51 -9.34 16.33
CA GLY A 92 31.10 -8.53 15.28
C GLY A 92 32.62 -8.42 15.37
N ALA A 93 33.30 -9.09 16.31
CA ALA A 93 34.75 -9.04 16.42
C ALA A 93 35.43 -9.54 15.14
N ILE A 94 36.22 -8.65 14.52
CA ILE A 94 37.03 -8.97 13.34
C ILE A 94 38.16 -9.93 13.76
N LYS A 95 38.30 -11.02 13.02
CA LYS A 95 39.44 -11.93 13.13
C LYS A 95 40.33 -11.77 11.91
N LEU A 96 41.61 -11.53 12.15
CA LEU A 96 42.63 -11.44 11.11
C LEU A 96 43.66 -12.54 11.35
N GLU A 97 43.99 -13.28 10.30
CA GLU A 97 45.06 -14.27 10.31
C GLU A 97 45.85 -14.16 9.02
N ASP A 98 47.14 -14.42 9.05
CA ASP A 98 48.00 -14.48 7.87
C ASP A 98 49.04 -15.59 8.01
N SER A 99 49.56 -16.07 6.88
CA SER A 99 50.53 -17.19 6.84
C SER A 99 51.98 -16.73 6.95
N GLY A 100 52.21 -15.42 6.89
CA GLY A 100 53.48 -14.73 6.78
C GLY A 100 53.52 -13.55 7.77
N GLN A 101 53.68 -12.33 7.27
CA GLN A 101 53.89 -11.15 8.12
C GLN A 101 53.16 -9.90 7.60
N PHE A 102 52.26 -10.05 6.63
CA PHE A 102 51.56 -8.92 6.02
C PHE A 102 50.80 -8.09 7.07
N LEU A 103 50.03 -8.72 7.95
CA LEU A 103 49.18 -8.04 8.92
C LEU A 103 50.00 -7.25 9.96
N GLU A 104 51.13 -7.80 10.41
CA GLU A 104 52.05 -7.10 11.30
C GLU A 104 52.76 -5.94 10.58
N LYS A 105 53.29 -6.18 9.36
CA LYS A 105 53.96 -5.13 8.57
C LYS A 105 53.03 -3.96 8.23
N MET A 106 51.77 -4.26 7.96
CA MET A 106 50.75 -3.25 7.73
C MET A 106 50.25 -2.61 9.02
N GLY A 107 50.59 -3.14 10.18
CA GLY A 107 50.21 -2.60 11.48
C GLY A 107 48.76 -2.84 11.87
N PHE A 108 48.07 -3.79 11.22
CA PHE A 108 46.75 -4.24 11.67
C PHE A 108 46.87 -5.14 12.91
N VAL A 109 47.99 -5.87 13.00
CA VAL A 109 48.41 -6.67 14.15
C VAL A 109 49.69 -6.03 14.71
N LYS A 110 49.81 -5.93 16.03
CA LYS A 110 50.99 -5.45 16.73
C LYS A 110 51.99 -6.59 16.92
N THR A 111 53.24 -6.27 17.24
CA THR A 111 54.31 -7.27 17.45
C THR A 111 54.03 -8.26 18.60
N ASP A 112 53.12 -7.93 19.52
CA ASP A 112 52.66 -8.85 20.57
C ASP A 112 51.51 -9.79 20.13
N GLY A 113 51.11 -9.73 18.86
CA GLY A 113 50.02 -10.51 18.28
C GLY A 113 48.62 -9.94 18.51
N THR A 114 48.49 -8.82 19.23
CA THR A 114 47.18 -8.17 19.43
C THR A 114 46.80 -7.26 18.27
N LEU A 115 45.50 -7.05 18.06
CA LEU A 115 45.02 -6.17 17.00
C LEU A 115 45.31 -4.69 17.34
N ASN A 116 45.54 -3.89 16.31
CA ASN A 116 45.63 -2.43 16.43
C ASN A 116 44.22 -1.81 16.46
N GLU A 117 43.50 -2.11 17.53
CA GLU A 117 42.11 -1.72 17.75
C GLU A 117 41.97 -0.21 17.97
N ILE A 118 41.01 0.39 17.27
CA ILE A 118 40.52 1.76 17.51
C ILE A 118 39.28 1.70 18.42
N GLU A 119 38.40 0.73 18.16
CA GLU A 119 37.18 0.51 18.93
C GLU A 119 36.96 -0.99 19.09
N LYS A 120 36.60 -1.44 20.28
CA LYS A 120 36.39 -2.87 20.56
C LYS A 120 35.00 -3.33 20.13
N ALA A 121 34.89 -4.59 19.75
CA ALA A 121 33.60 -5.25 19.62
C ALA A 121 32.94 -5.35 21.00
N LYS A 122 31.77 -4.73 21.19
CA LYS A 122 31.11 -4.71 22.50
C LYS A 122 29.60 -4.79 22.34
N ASN A 123 28.95 -5.63 23.16
CA ASN A 123 27.50 -5.69 23.23
C ASN A 123 26.94 -4.46 23.98
N SER A 124 25.70 -4.11 23.72
CA SER A 124 24.98 -3.18 24.58
C SER A 124 24.68 -3.85 25.92
N THR A 125 24.65 -3.06 26.99
CA THR A 125 24.28 -3.51 28.33
C THR A 125 23.23 -2.56 28.86
N TYR A 126 22.09 -3.09 29.26
CA TYR A 126 20.94 -2.31 29.72
C TYR A 126 20.20 -3.09 30.81
N VAL A 127 19.42 -2.35 31.60
CA VAL A 127 18.64 -2.90 32.71
C VAL A 127 17.18 -2.57 32.48
N ILE A 128 16.31 -3.58 32.39
CA ILE A 128 14.86 -3.39 32.32
C ILE A 128 14.24 -3.92 33.62
N ASN A 129 13.53 -3.07 34.35
CA ASN A 129 12.89 -3.41 35.63
C ASN A 129 13.83 -4.11 36.64
N GLY A 130 15.12 -3.75 36.63
CA GLY A 130 16.14 -4.32 37.51
C GLY A 130 16.85 -5.58 36.98
N VAL A 131 16.45 -6.11 35.83
CA VAL A 131 17.13 -7.24 35.18
C VAL A 131 18.12 -6.70 34.16
N GLU A 132 19.40 -7.03 34.34
CA GLU A 132 20.47 -6.69 33.39
C GLU A 132 20.48 -7.68 32.22
N GLU A 133 20.53 -7.15 31.01
CA GLU A 133 20.51 -7.90 29.76
C GLU A 133 21.55 -7.32 28.79
N HIS A 134 21.95 -8.13 27.82
CA HIS A 134 22.91 -7.74 26.79
C HIS A 134 22.31 -7.82 25.40
N GLY A 135 22.69 -6.89 24.53
CA GLY A 135 22.24 -6.85 23.14
C GLY A 135 23.42 -6.88 22.16
N GLU A 136 23.30 -7.67 21.11
CA GLU A 136 24.30 -7.70 20.02
C GLU A 136 24.25 -6.43 19.14
N SER A 137 23.27 -5.54 19.38
CA SER A 137 23.12 -4.27 18.69
C SER A 137 22.52 -3.21 19.60
N ASN A 138 22.38 -1.99 19.08
CA ASN A 138 21.64 -0.91 19.73
C ASN A 138 20.14 -0.96 19.47
N THR A 139 19.65 -1.99 18.78
CA THR A 139 18.25 -2.29 18.64
C THR A 139 17.95 -3.60 19.38
N ILE A 140 17.11 -3.53 20.41
CA ILE A 140 16.82 -4.66 21.30
C ILE A 140 15.34 -5.03 21.23
N GLU A 141 15.06 -6.32 21.34
CA GLU A 141 13.71 -6.91 21.27
C GLU A 141 13.49 -7.87 22.47
N THR A 142 14.00 -7.45 23.64
CA THR A 142 14.04 -8.24 24.89
C THR A 142 12.67 -8.37 25.56
N LEU A 143 11.75 -7.47 25.23
CA LEU A 143 10.36 -7.55 25.65
C LEU A 143 9.52 -8.08 24.47
N PRO A 144 8.64 -9.08 24.69
CA PRO A 144 7.77 -9.60 23.63
C PRO A 144 7.02 -8.48 22.91
N GLY A 145 7.10 -8.46 21.58
CA GLY A 145 6.41 -7.49 20.72
C GLY A 145 6.91 -6.04 20.84
N VAL A 146 7.98 -5.76 21.58
CA VAL A 146 8.51 -4.39 21.77
C VAL A 146 9.93 -4.28 21.25
N LYS A 147 10.15 -3.32 20.35
CA LYS A 147 11.44 -2.97 19.80
C LYS A 147 11.93 -1.63 20.34
N ILE A 148 13.10 -1.63 20.96
CA ILE A 148 13.71 -0.46 21.59
C ILE A 148 15.01 -0.12 20.88
N GLN A 149 15.17 1.14 20.49
CA GLN A 149 16.41 1.69 19.98
C GLN A 149 17.15 2.38 21.14
N LEU A 150 18.41 2.01 21.35
CA LEU A 150 19.30 2.56 22.37
C LEU A 150 20.15 3.66 21.72
N ASP A 151 19.86 4.91 22.03
CA ASP A 151 20.54 6.05 21.40
C ASP A 151 21.67 6.62 22.26
N LYS A 152 21.58 6.46 23.59
CA LYS A 152 22.55 6.99 24.56
C LYS A 152 22.67 6.05 25.75
N SER A 153 23.87 6.01 26.34
CA SER A 153 24.15 5.34 27.61
C SER A 153 24.44 6.37 28.70
N GLU A 154 23.68 6.34 29.80
CA GLU A 154 23.86 7.21 30.97
C GLU A 154 23.61 6.40 32.26
N VAL A 155 24.69 5.89 32.86
CA VAL A 155 24.64 5.08 34.08
C VAL A 155 23.96 5.85 35.21
N GLY A 156 23.04 5.20 35.92
CA GLY A 156 22.26 5.76 37.01
C GLY A 156 21.04 6.57 36.56
N LYS A 157 20.78 6.68 35.25
CA LYS A 157 19.56 7.33 34.73
C LYS A 157 18.64 6.33 34.03
N SER A 158 17.44 6.31 34.55
CA SER A 158 16.36 5.42 34.15
C SER A 158 15.31 6.20 33.34
N VAL A 159 14.85 5.63 32.24
CA VAL A 159 13.75 6.15 31.41
C VAL A 159 12.54 5.25 31.59
N LYS A 160 11.44 5.83 32.06
CA LYS A 160 10.16 5.16 32.20
C LYS A 160 9.37 5.25 30.90
N PHE A 161 8.86 4.13 30.40
CA PHE A 161 7.95 4.08 29.26
C PHE A 161 6.74 3.20 29.54
N THR A 162 5.63 3.51 28.90
CA THR A 162 4.39 2.73 29.00
C THR A 162 4.04 2.17 27.64
N VAL A 163 3.78 0.87 27.60
CA VAL A 163 3.12 0.20 26.49
C VAL A 163 1.64 0.18 26.81
N GLU A 164 0.86 0.90 26.02
CA GLU A 164 -0.60 0.93 26.11
C GLU A 164 -1.19 0.32 24.84
N ASP A 165 -2.43 -0.15 24.92
CA ASP A 165 -3.24 -0.50 23.75
C ASP A 165 -3.55 0.77 22.93
N SER A 166 -2.57 1.23 22.15
CA SER A 166 -2.69 2.34 21.21
C SER A 166 -3.82 2.12 20.19
N ASN A 167 -4.27 0.88 20.03
CA ASN A 167 -5.30 0.50 19.08
C ASN A 167 -6.71 1.01 19.43
N VAL A 168 -7.02 1.38 20.68
CA VAL A 168 -8.39 1.82 21.02
C VAL A 168 -8.74 3.14 20.33
N LYS A 169 -7.82 4.10 20.30
CA LYS A 169 -8.06 5.39 19.65
C LYS A 169 -8.15 5.25 18.13
N GLU A 170 -7.20 4.55 17.52
CA GLU A 170 -7.19 4.34 16.08
C GLU A 170 -8.37 3.48 15.60
N ALA A 171 -8.73 2.43 16.34
CA ALA A 171 -9.92 1.63 16.05
C ALA A 171 -11.20 2.46 16.19
N ASN A 172 -11.32 3.29 17.23
CA ASN A 172 -12.44 4.23 17.39
C ASN A 172 -12.59 5.14 16.17
N GLU A 173 -11.50 5.78 15.74
CA GLU A 173 -11.51 6.69 14.58
C GLU A 173 -11.89 5.95 13.28
N LEU A 174 -11.36 4.74 13.06
CA LEU A 174 -11.65 3.94 11.88
C LEU A 174 -13.10 3.46 11.86
N ILE A 175 -13.64 3.01 12.99
CA ILE A 175 -15.04 2.58 13.14
C ILE A 175 -15.99 3.77 12.95
N LYS A 176 -15.68 4.94 13.52
CA LYS A 176 -16.47 6.18 13.31
C LYS A 176 -16.47 6.59 11.84
N LYS A 177 -15.33 6.48 11.15
CA LYS A 177 -15.23 6.74 9.71
C LYS A 177 -16.06 5.76 8.88
N MET A 178 -16.04 4.47 9.22
CA MET A 178 -16.90 3.45 8.60
C MET A 178 -18.38 3.81 8.75
N VAL A 179 -18.82 4.17 9.97
CA VAL A 179 -20.20 4.59 10.24
C VAL A 179 -20.59 5.82 9.42
N SER A 180 -19.72 6.82 9.36
CA SER A 180 -19.92 8.02 8.53
C SER A 180 -20.12 7.66 7.06
N ASN A 181 -19.25 6.80 6.50
CA ASN A 181 -19.32 6.39 5.10
C ASN A 181 -20.59 5.57 4.81
N TYR A 182 -20.99 4.69 5.73
CA TYR A 182 -22.24 3.95 5.61
C TYR A 182 -23.45 4.91 5.60
N ASN A 183 -23.48 5.91 6.49
CA ASN A 183 -24.56 6.89 6.53
C ASN A 183 -24.65 7.74 5.25
N GLN A 184 -23.50 8.09 4.67
CA GLN A 184 -23.45 8.74 3.36
C GLN A 184 -24.06 7.84 2.28
N ALA A 185 -23.73 6.55 2.27
CA ALA A 185 -24.33 5.60 1.33
C ALA A 185 -25.85 5.48 1.51
N VAL A 186 -26.36 5.41 2.76
CA VAL A 186 -27.82 5.42 3.04
C VAL A 186 -28.47 6.68 2.47
N SER A 187 -27.82 7.84 2.65
CA SER A 187 -28.31 9.13 2.17
C SER A 187 -28.38 9.17 0.65
N THR A 188 -27.38 8.62 -0.04
CA THR A 188 -27.39 8.47 -1.50
C THR A 188 -28.49 7.52 -1.97
N VAL A 189 -28.67 6.39 -1.30
CA VAL A 189 -29.74 5.42 -1.61
C VAL A 189 -31.11 6.07 -1.47
N GLU A 190 -31.33 6.89 -0.45
CA GLU A 190 -32.60 7.58 -0.25
C GLU A 190 -32.81 8.72 -1.25
N LEU A 191 -31.76 9.46 -1.62
CA LEU A 191 -31.83 10.49 -2.66
C LEU A 191 -32.35 9.94 -4.00
N PHE A 192 -31.88 8.75 -4.40
CA PHE A 192 -32.27 8.15 -5.67
C PHE A 192 -33.50 7.23 -5.58
N GLY A 193 -33.65 6.47 -4.50
CA GLY A 193 -34.69 5.44 -4.34
C GLY A 193 -35.84 5.83 -3.41
N GLY A 194 -35.76 7.01 -2.78
CA GLY A 194 -36.80 7.58 -1.92
C GLY A 194 -37.94 8.22 -2.68
N LYS A 195 -38.81 8.93 -1.97
CA LYS A 195 -39.95 9.63 -2.56
C LYS A 195 -39.46 10.69 -3.57
N ASN A 196 -40.01 10.67 -4.78
CA ASN A 196 -39.63 11.52 -5.92
C ASN A 196 -38.20 11.30 -6.44
N GLY A 197 -37.50 10.25 -5.99
CA GLY A 197 -36.19 9.89 -6.53
C GLY A 197 -36.28 9.30 -7.94
N ALA A 198 -35.23 9.49 -8.74
CA ALA A 198 -35.19 8.99 -10.13
C ALA A 198 -35.33 7.46 -10.26
N LEU A 199 -35.01 6.73 -9.19
CA LEU A 199 -35.11 5.27 -9.10
C LEU A 199 -36.22 4.82 -8.13
N GLN A 200 -37.15 5.71 -7.78
CA GLN A 200 -38.28 5.37 -6.91
C GLN A 200 -39.07 4.17 -7.48
N GLY A 201 -39.33 3.18 -6.65
CA GLY A 201 -40.07 1.97 -7.02
C GLY A 201 -39.30 0.99 -7.92
N GLN A 202 -38.03 1.26 -8.26
CA GLN A 202 -37.21 0.33 -9.02
C GLN A 202 -36.72 -0.82 -8.11
N ASN A 203 -36.84 -2.07 -8.58
CA ASN A 203 -36.43 -3.26 -7.83
C ASN A 203 -34.98 -3.21 -7.34
N ILE A 204 -34.07 -2.62 -8.13
CA ILE A 204 -32.65 -2.47 -7.78
C ILE A 204 -32.44 -1.73 -6.45
N MET A 205 -33.32 -0.77 -6.11
CA MET A 205 -33.24 -0.06 -4.84
C MET A 205 -33.61 -0.96 -3.66
N GLY A 206 -34.52 -1.92 -3.86
CA GLY A 206 -34.84 -2.95 -2.86
C GLY A 206 -33.67 -3.90 -2.63
N ASP A 207 -32.98 -4.29 -3.70
CA ASP A 207 -31.80 -5.15 -3.60
C ASP A 207 -30.64 -4.46 -2.87
N ILE A 208 -30.35 -3.20 -3.20
CA ILE A 208 -29.33 -2.40 -2.51
C ILE A 208 -29.67 -2.28 -1.01
N ARG A 209 -30.93 -1.94 -0.66
CA ARG A 209 -31.37 -1.86 0.74
C ARG A 209 -31.21 -3.20 1.47
N ARG A 210 -31.51 -4.33 0.83
CA ARG A 210 -31.32 -5.68 1.42
C ARG A 210 -29.84 -5.95 1.70
N ILE A 211 -28.96 -5.62 0.77
CA ILE A 211 -27.52 -5.82 0.91
C ILE A 211 -26.95 -4.93 2.03
N MET A 212 -27.37 -3.66 2.09
CA MET A 212 -27.00 -2.77 3.20
C MET A 212 -27.53 -3.29 4.55
N ASN A 213 -28.75 -3.85 4.58
CA ASN A 213 -29.29 -4.45 5.79
C ASN A 213 -28.44 -5.63 6.28
N ASN A 214 -27.89 -6.44 5.37
CA ASN A 214 -26.99 -7.54 5.74
C ASN A 214 -25.70 -7.07 6.43
N ILE A 215 -25.24 -5.85 6.12
CA ILE A 215 -24.06 -5.26 6.78
C ILE A 215 -24.40 -4.92 8.24
N VAL A 216 -25.54 -4.26 8.48
CA VAL A 216 -25.89 -3.80 9.83
C VAL A 216 -26.48 -4.88 10.73
N THR A 217 -26.95 -5.98 10.15
CA THR A 217 -27.40 -7.19 10.86
C THR A 217 -26.30 -8.24 10.99
N TYR A 218 -25.08 -7.94 10.54
CA TYR A 218 -23.93 -8.82 10.72
C TYR A 218 -23.71 -9.16 12.19
N SER A 219 -23.43 -10.44 12.43
CA SER A 219 -23.15 -10.97 13.75
C SER A 219 -22.07 -12.02 13.69
N GLN A 220 -21.22 -12.06 14.71
CA GLN A 220 -20.15 -13.04 14.85
C GLN A 220 -19.96 -13.34 16.32
N ASP A 221 -19.96 -14.63 16.68
CA ASP A 221 -19.76 -15.09 18.06
C ASP A 221 -20.70 -14.43 19.08
N GLY A 222 -21.96 -14.21 18.67
CA GLY A 222 -22.98 -13.54 19.48
C GLY A 222 -22.82 -12.01 19.60
N ASN A 223 -21.80 -11.42 18.98
CA ASN A 223 -21.59 -9.98 18.92
C ASN A 223 -22.29 -9.36 17.71
N TYR A 224 -22.79 -8.15 17.90
CA TYR A 224 -23.45 -7.32 16.89
C TYR A 224 -22.89 -5.89 16.97
N LEU A 225 -23.27 -5.03 16.03
CA LEU A 225 -22.94 -3.58 16.11
C LEU A 225 -23.34 -2.96 17.46
N PHE A 226 -24.50 -3.33 18.01
CA PHE A 226 -24.96 -2.79 19.30
C PHE A 226 -24.10 -3.23 20.48
N SER A 227 -23.41 -4.39 20.39
CA SER A 227 -22.45 -4.85 21.41
C SER A 227 -21.31 -3.85 21.59
N TYR A 228 -21.02 -3.06 20.55
CA TYR A 228 -19.97 -2.06 20.52
C TYR A 228 -20.53 -0.62 20.55
N GLY A 229 -21.78 -0.43 21.00
CA GLY A 229 -22.38 0.90 21.11
C GLY A 229 -22.81 1.53 19.79
N ILE A 230 -22.93 0.75 18.71
CA ILE A 230 -23.38 1.23 17.40
C ILE A 230 -24.83 0.80 17.17
N GLN A 231 -25.75 1.75 17.08
CA GLN A 231 -27.19 1.50 16.91
C GLN A 231 -27.65 1.79 15.49
N VAL A 232 -28.61 0.99 15.01
CA VAL A 232 -29.32 1.24 13.75
C VAL A 232 -30.56 2.08 14.05
N THR A 233 -30.72 3.20 13.37
CA THR A 233 -31.89 4.08 13.48
C THR A 233 -33.07 3.54 12.66
N LYS A 234 -34.25 4.14 12.81
CA LYS A 234 -35.43 3.77 12.00
C LYS A 234 -35.23 4.07 10.52
N GLU A 235 -34.39 5.05 10.23
CA GLU A 235 -34.00 5.50 8.90
C GLU A 235 -32.91 4.60 8.30
N GLY A 236 -32.43 3.58 9.04
CA GLY A 236 -31.42 2.64 8.58
C GLY A 236 -29.99 3.19 8.63
N THR A 237 -29.79 4.39 9.21
CA THR A 237 -28.48 4.96 9.49
C THR A 237 -27.89 4.39 10.79
N LEU A 238 -26.59 4.57 11.00
CA LEU A 238 -25.86 4.14 12.18
C LEU A 238 -25.56 5.33 13.09
N GLN A 239 -25.76 5.15 14.40
CA GLN A 239 -25.41 6.09 15.44
C GLN A 239 -24.40 5.46 16.39
N VAL A 240 -23.32 6.17 16.71
CA VAL A 240 -22.25 5.70 17.61
C VAL A 240 -22.39 6.34 18.98
N ASP A 241 -22.43 5.51 20.03
CA ASP A 241 -22.16 5.91 21.41
C ASP A 241 -20.66 5.74 21.67
N GLU A 242 -19.92 6.86 21.62
CA GLU A 242 -18.45 6.87 21.69
C GLU A 242 -17.91 6.35 23.03
N ALA A 243 -18.64 6.57 24.13
CA ALA A 243 -18.25 6.06 25.43
C ALA A 243 -18.38 4.53 25.48
N LYS A 244 -19.51 3.98 24.98
CA LYS A 244 -19.70 2.53 24.90
C LYS A 244 -18.75 1.85 23.94
N LEU A 245 -18.50 2.46 22.78
CA LEU A 245 -17.53 1.94 21.82
C LEU A 245 -16.13 1.88 22.44
N THR A 246 -15.68 2.98 23.06
CA THR A 246 -14.38 3.03 23.73
C THR A 246 -14.27 1.98 24.85
N ASN A 247 -15.31 1.81 25.66
CA ASN A 247 -15.31 0.80 26.73
C ASN A 247 -15.27 -0.62 26.17
N ALA A 248 -16.08 -0.93 25.15
CA ALA A 248 -16.10 -2.25 24.53
C ALA A 248 -14.73 -2.62 23.89
N LEU A 249 -14.05 -1.64 23.27
CA LEU A 249 -12.71 -1.81 22.71
C LEU A 249 -11.64 -2.06 23.78
N LYS A 250 -11.82 -1.53 25.01
CA LYS A 250 -10.90 -1.71 26.13
C LYS A 250 -11.14 -3.00 26.91
N GLU A 251 -12.39 -3.36 27.15
CA GLU A 251 -12.74 -4.51 27.98
C GLU A 251 -12.55 -5.83 27.25
N ASN A 252 -12.75 -5.86 25.93
CA ASN A 252 -12.56 -7.08 25.14
C ASN A 252 -11.94 -6.78 23.75
N PRO A 253 -10.66 -6.41 23.71
CA PRO A 253 -9.98 -6.00 22.48
C PRO A 253 -9.92 -7.12 21.43
N ASP A 254 -9.78 -8.38 21.85
CA ASP A 254 -9.72 -9.53 20.94
C ASP A 254 -11.07 -9.78 20.26
N ALA A 255 -12.17 -9.72 21.00
CA ALA A 255 -13.52 -9.85 20.42
C ALA A 255 -13.81 -8.70 19.44
N ALA A 256 -13.44 -7.47 19.80
CA ALA A 256 -13.60 -6.32 18.91
C ALA A 256 -12.75 -6.44 17.64
N LYS A 257 -11.48 -6.84 17.79
CA LYS A 257 -10.58 -7.10 16.66
C LYS A 257 -11.15 -8.19 15.75
N GLN A 258 -11.64 -9.28 16.33
CA GLN A 258 -12.26 -10.37 15.60
C GLN A 258 -13.49 -9.88 14.82
N PHE A 259 -14.37 -9.13 15.47
CA PHE A 259 -15.61 -8.65 14.88
C PHE A 259 -15.39 -7.62 13.76
N PHE A 260 -14.54 -6.61 13.96
CA PHE A 260 -14.39 -5.51 12.99
C PHE A 260 -13.32 -5.79 11.92
N PHE A 261 -12.19 -6.40 12.31
CA PHE A 261 -10.95 -6.35 11.54
C PHE A 261 -10.37 -7.72 11.15
N SER A 262 -10.98 -8.83 11.57
CA SER A 262 -10.51 -10.16 11.15
C SER A 262 -10.79 -10.42 9.67
N ALA A 263 -10.15 -11.48 9.15
CA ALA A 263 -10.35 -11.94 7.79
C ALA A 263 -11.83 -12.30 7.47
N ASP A 264 -12.61 -12.69 8.49
CA ASP A 264 -14.03 -13.02 8.36
C ASP A 264 -14.95 -11.96 8.98
N GLY A 265 -14.38 -10.86 9.48
CA GLY A 265 -15.09 -9.83 10.23
C GLY A 265 -15.97 -8.92 9.36
N LEU A 266 -16.59 -7.94 10.01
CA LEU A 266 -17.49 -6.96 9.41
C LEU A 266 -16.85 -6.26 8.20
N GLY A 267 -15.58 -5.88 8.28
CA GLY A 267 -14.87 -5.26 7.15
C GLY A 267 -14.86 -6.14 5.90
N LYS A 268 -14.62 -7.45 6.05
CA LYS A 268 -14.67 -8.39 4.92
C LYS A 268 -16.10 -8.63 4.42
N GLN A 269 -17.07 -8.67 5.33
CA GLN A 269 -18.47 -8.79 4.94
C GLN A 269 -18.94 -7.59 4.14
N ILE A 270 -18.55 -6.37 4.54
CA ILE A 270 -18.81 -5.14 3.78
C ILE A 270 -18.27 -5.26 2.35
N ASP A 271 -17.00 -5.65 2.19
CA ASP A 271 -16.38 -5.90 0.88
C ASP A 271 -17.17 -6.95 0.06
N THR A 272 -17.50 -8.08 0.67
CA THR A 272 -18.25 -9.18 0.03
C THR A 272 -19.64 -8.73 -0.43
N GLN A 273 -20.35 -7.98 0.40
CA GLN A 273 -21.68 -7.46 0.10
C GLN A 273 -21.61 -6.39 -1.01
N PHE A 274 -20.63 -5.49 -0.97
CA PHE A 274 -20.46 -4.48 -2.02
C PHE A 274 -20.06 -5.05 -3.36
N ASN A 275 -19.25 -6.11 -3.41
CA ASN A 275 -18.91 -6.81 -4.65
C ASN A 275 -20.17 -7.39 -5.34
N LYS A 276 -21.22 -7.77 -4.59
CA LYS A 276 -22.50 -8.19 -5.17
C LYS A 276 -23.29 -7.03 -5.79
N ILE A 277 -23.01 -5.79 -5.40
CA ILE A 277 -23.63 -4.59 -5.96
C ILE A 277 -22.84 -4.11 -7.18
N PHE A 278 -21.53 -3.90 -7.00
CA PHE A 278 -20.67 -3.14 -7.91
C PHE A 278 -19.68 -3.97 -8.73
N GLY A 279 -19.52 -5.27 -8.46
CA GLY A 279 -18.60 -6.11 -9.22
C GLY A 279 -19.02 -6.27 -10.68
N ASP A 280 -18.16 -6.89 -11.50
CA ASP A 280 -18.41 -7.10 -12.94
C ASP A 280 -19.69 -7.93 -13.22
N VAL A 281 -20.08 -8.79 -12.28
CA VAL A 281 -21.35 -9.56 -12.28
C VAL A 281 -22.30 -9.06 -11.17
N GLY A 282 -22.10 -7.83 -10.71
CA GLY A 282 -22.92 -7.20 -9.69
C GLY A 282 -24.24 -6.69 -10.25
N ILE A 283 -25.22 -6.51 -9.37
CA ILE A 283 -26.59 -6.11 -9.74
C ILE A 283 -26.61 -4.80 -10.54
N ILE A 284 -25.72 -3.85 -10.22
CA ILE A 284 -25.60 -2.58 -10.98
C ILE A 284 -24.99 -2.82 -12.36
N GLY A 285 -23.93 -3.63 -12.44
CA GLY A 285 -23.28 -3.98 -13.72
C GLY A 285 -24.27 -4.64 -14.69
N GLU A 286 -25.02 -5.63 -14.23
CA GLU A 286 -26.07 -6.27 -15.03
C GLU A 286 -27.14 -5.29 -15.48
N ARG A 287 -27.56 -4.37 -14.59
CA ARG A 287 -28.58 -3.36 -14.93
C ARG A 287 -28.08 -2.36 -15.97
N ILE A 288 -26.83 -1.92 -15.87
CA ILE A 288 -26.20 -1.02 -16.86
C ILE A 288 -26.19 -1.70 -18.23
N LYS A 289 -25.70 -2.95 -18.30
CA LYS A 289 -25.68 -3.73 -19.54
C LYS A 289 -27.07 -3.85 -20.19
N ILE A 290 -28.11 -4.13 -19.40
CA ILE A 290 -29.49 -4.19 -19.90
C ILE A 290 -29.96 -2.83 -20.45
N ILE A 291 -29.57 -1.73 -19.81
CA ILE A 291 -29.91 -0.38 -20.28
C ILE A 291 -29.17 -0.08 -21.58
N ASP A 292 -27.88 -0.37 -21.67
CA ASP A 292 -27.08 -0.16 -22.89
C ASP A 292 -27.62 -0.98 -24.08
N ASP A 293 -27.98 -2.24 -23.84
CA ASP A 293 -28.62 -3.09 -24.85
C ASP A 293 -29.97 -2.51 -25.34
N ARG A 294 -30.73 -1.87 -24.44
CA ARG A 294 -31.98 -1.19 -24.81
C ARG A 294 -31.73 0.08 -25.59
N VAL A 295 -30.74 0.88 -25.22
CA VAL A 295 -30.31 2.08 -25.96
C VAL A 295 -29.91 1.68 -27.38
N GLY A 296 -29.05 0.67 -27.54
CA GLY A 296 -28.63 0.20 -28.87
C GLY A 296 -29.79 -0.33 -29.73
N LYS A 297 -30.80 -0.97 -29.13
CA LYS A 297 -32.03 -1.36 -29.85
C LYS A 297 -32.87 -0.16 -30.27
N LEU A 298 -32.96 0.87 -29.43
CA LEU A 298 -33.69 2.10 -29.74
C LEU A 298 -33.01 2.89 -30.86
N ASP A 299 -31.67 2.99 -30.84
CA ASP A 299 -30.91 3.68 -31.89
C ASP A 299 -31.11 3.04 -33.27
N ARG A 300 -31.09 1.70 -33.33
CA ARG A 300 -31.39 0.98 -34.58
C ARG A 300 -32.81 1.29 -35.08
N LYS A 301 -33.79 1.30 -34.17
CA LYS A 301 -35.18 1.61 -34.52
C LYS A 301 -35.34 3.04 -35.03
N ILE A 302 -34.63 4.01 -34.46
CA ILE A 302 -34.60 5.40 -34.93
C ILE A 302 -34.04 5.44 -36.36
N ASN A 303 -32.89 4.80 -36.60
CA ASN A 303 -32.28 4.75 -37.93
C ASN A 303 -33.19 4.11 -38.98
N ASP A 304 -33.87 3.02 -38.64
CA ASP A 304 -34.83 2.37 -39.55
C ASP A 304 -36.01 3.29 -39.89
N ILE A 305 -36.53 4.02 -38.91
CA ILE A 305 -37.60 5.01 -39.12
C ILE A 305 -37.12 6.15 -40.02
N ASP A 306 -35.90 6.67 -39.80
CA ASP A 306 -35.33 7.74 -40.62
C ASP A 306 -35.14 7.32 -42.07
N ILE A 307 -34.66 6.09 -42.31
CA ILE A 307 -34.56 5.50 -43.65
C ILE A 307 -35.94 5.42 -44.31
N GLN A 308 -36.95 4.94 -43.59
CA GLN A 308 -38.33 4.86 -44.12
C GLN A 308 -38.92 6.23 -44.42
N ASN A 309 -38.70 7.22 -43.56
CA ASN A 309 -39.17 8.58 -43.78
C ASN A 309 -38.53 9.21 -45.02
N LYS A 310 -37.21 9.00 -45.21
CA LYS A 310 -36.49 9.47 -46.39
C LYS A 310 -37.01 8.82 -47.68
N GLN A 311 -37.24 7.51 -47.67
CA GLN A 311 -37.84 6.80 -48.81
C GLN A 311 -39.22 7.35 -49.16
N LYS A 312 -40.09 7.57 -48.16
CA LYS A 312 -41.41 8.17 -48.38
C LYS A 312 -41.30 9.58 -48.96
N GLN A 313 -40.36 10.39 -48.48
CA GLN A 313 -40.09 11.72 -49.03
C GLN A 313 -39.67 11.63 -50.51
N ASP A 314 -38.71 10.76 -50.85
CA ASP A 314 -38.25 10.55 -52.21
C ASP A 314 -39.38 10.08 -53.15
N ASP A 315 -40.24 9.18 -52.67
CA ASP A 315 -41.40 8.70 -53.43
C ASP A 315 -42.44 9.80 -53.66
N ILE A 316 -42.67 10.67 -52.67
CA ILE A 316 -43.53 11.84 -52.80
C ILE A 316 -42.94 12.80 -53.85
N VAL A 317 -41.65 13.11 -53.78
CA VAL A 317 -40.96 13.98 -54.75
C VAL A 317 -41.09 13.42 -56.16
N LYS A 318 -40.86 12.11 -56.37
CA LYS A 318 -41.03 11.45 -57.68
C LYS A 318 -42.47 11.55 -58.20
N LYS A 319 -43.47 11.39 -57.33
CA LYS A 319 -44.89 11.56 -57.71
C LYS A 319 -45.18 12.98 -58.18
N TYR A 320 -44.65 13.99 -57.50
CA TYR A 320 -44.79 15.40 -57.89
C TYR A 320 -44.10 15.68 -59.23
N GLN A 321 -42.86 15.22 -59.43
CA GLN A 321 -42.15 15.37 -60.71
C GLN A 321 -42.92 14.74 -61.88
N LYS A 322 -43.50 13.54 -61.66
CA LYS A 322 -44.32 12.86 -62.68
C LYS A 322 -45.61 13.63 -62.98
N LEU A 323 -46.26 14.19 -61.96
CA LEU A 323 -47.42 15.04 -62.12
C LEU A 323 -47.09 16.30 -62.93
N GLU A 324 -46.00 16.99 -62.60
CA GLU A 324 -45.52 18.17 -63.35
C GLU A 324 -45.26 17.84 -64.82
N SER A 325 -44.56 16.75 -65.10
CA SER A 325 -44.31 16.29 -66.48
C SER A 325 -45.62 15.99 -67.23
N THR A 326 -46.59 15.37 -66.55
CA THR A 326 -47.90 15.07 -67.14
C THR A 326 -48.69 16.37 -67.43
N LEU A 327 -48.67 17.33 -66.51
CA LEU A 327 -49.31 18.64 -66.70
C LEU A 327 -48.67 19.42 -67.84
N ALA A 328 -47.34 19.40 -67.96
CA ALA A 328 -46.63 20.04 -69.08
C ALA A 328 -47.00 19.41 -70.44
N ALA A 329 -47.14 18.09 -70.49
CA ALA A 329 -47.60 17.38 -71.69
C ALA A 329 -49.05 17.76 -72.06
N LEU A 330 -49.95 17.85 -71.06
CA LEU A 330 -51.33 18.29 -71.25
C LEU A 330 -51.41 19.75 -71.71
N ASP A 331 -50.61 20.66 -71.13
CA ASP A 331 -50.53 22.06 -71.58
C ASP A 331 -50.03 22.17 -73.02
N SER A 332 -49.00 21.39 -73.38
CA SER A 332 -48.49 21.33 -74.74
C SER A 332 -49.56 20.83 -75.73
N GLN A 333 -50.27 19.75 -75.39
CA GLN A 333 -51.39 19.26 -76.21
C GLN A 333 -52.50 20.31 -76.36
N LEU A 334 -52.83 21.03 -75.28
CA LEU A 334 -53.84 22.08 -75.32
C LEU A 334 -53.41 23.26 -76.20
N LYS A 335 -52.13 23.64 -76.19
CA LYS A 335 -51.57 24.65 -77.12
C LYS A 335 -51.63 24.17 -78.57
N THR A 336 -51.29 22.91 -78.85
CA THR A 336 -51.39 22.33 -80.19
C THR A 336 -52.83 22.34 -80.71
N ILE A 337 -53.79 21.92 -79.88
CA ILE A 337 -55.22 21.97 -80.21
C ILE A 337 -55.66 23.41 -80.52
N LYS A 338 -55.29 24.38 -79.67
CA LYS A 338 -55.60 25.80 -79.88
C LYS A 338 -55.01 26.34 -81.19
N ALA A 339 -53.78 25.98 -81.53
CA ALA A 339 -53.14 26.38 -82.78
C ALA A 339 -53.89 25.81 -84.01
N MET A 340 -54.26 24.52 -83.97
CA MET A 340 -55.05 23.88 -85.04
C MET A 340 -56.43 24.53 -85.21
N THR A 341 -57.08 24.94 -84.11
CA THR A 341 -58.37 25.63 -84.19
C THR A 341 -58.26 27.06 -84.72
N LYS A 342 -57.14 27.76 -84.48
CA LYS A 342 -56.90 29.11 -84.99
C LYS A 342 -56.55 29.11 -86.48
N GLN A 343 -55.78 28.11 -86.92
CA GLN A 343 -55.47 27.91 -88.34
C GLN A 343 -56.70 27.59 -89.19
N LYS A 344 -57.77 27.07 -88.57
CA LYS A 344 -59.08 26.84 -89.21
C LYS A 344 -60.01 28.05 -89.23
N SER A 345 -59.69 29.15 -88.54
CA SER A 345 -60.52 30.37 -88.55
C SER A 345 -59.95 31.49 -89.42
N ASP A 346 -58.71 31.34 -89.90
CA ASP A 346 -58.02 32.31 -90.77
C ASP A 346 -58.03 31.88 -92.27
N ASP A 347 -58.66 30.74 -92.57
CA ASP A 347 -59.17 30.33 -93.91
C ASP A 347 -60.70 30.49 -93.92
#